data_AF-A0A1I3Z6F3-F1
#
_entry.id   AF-A0A1I3Z6F3-F1
#
_cell.length_a   1.000
_cell.length_b   1.000
_cell.length_c   1.000
_cell.angle_alpha   90.00
_cell.angle_beta   90.00
_cell.angle_gamma   90.00
#
_symmetry.space_group_name_H-M   'P 1'
#
loop_
_entity.id
_entity.type
_entity.pdbx_description
1 polymer ?
#
loop_
_entity_poly.entity_id
_entity_poly.type
_entity_poly.pdbx_seq_one_letter_code
_entity_poly.pdbx_strand_id
1 'polypeptide(L)'
;MKILAIDTALGAVSACVLDDESGVPEAQESLAMERGHAEALLPLIDRVMARVAGGFPALGRVAVTVGPGSFTGLRVGVAAARAIGLACEIPVVGVSTLAAFAAPLIIEQQPGLTAVAIDARHGNVYFTAFGPDGRAILSPRIAPAREAARSLGAGPVRIVGSGAPMLAAEAAAVGTDAEIVDGIAVPDIVFVAKVGLLADPLLSPPRPLYLKAPDAKPQETKVHDVKPPVPAGEDHGLEVQAAESLATPAIEDQATRDLPTRDLPAENLPAENFPAENLAIEDLTEILAIEDSPPVEDSPVEDVTNENLANEQDLASKDRVNPQDPSPLPLTAP
;
A
#
# COMPACT_ATOMS: atom_id res chain seq x y z
N MET A 1 29.06 -1.90 -4.32
CA MET A 1 28.12 -2.95 -4.82
C MET A 1 26.91 -2.24 -5.39
N LYS A 2 26.37 -2.68 -6.54
CA LYS A 2 25.17 -2.06 -7.11
C LYS A 2 23.89 -2.73 -6.63
N ILE A 3 22.91 -1.93 -6.21
CA ILE A 3 21.56 -2.37 -5.85
C ILE A 3 20.53 -1.82 -6.82
N LEU A 4 19.60 -2.66 -7.28
CA LEU A 4 18.40 -2.22 -7.99
C LEU A 4 17.24 -2.07 -7.00
N ALA A 5 16.72 -0.87 -6.81
CA ALA A 5 15.51 -0.62 -6.04
C ALA A 5 14.29 -0.52 -6.95
N ILE A 6 13.17 -1.09 -6.51
CA ILE A 6 11.87 -1.08 -7.20
C ILE A 6 10.78 -0.64 -6.23
N ASP A 7 9.97 0.34 -6.62
CA ASP A 7 8.74 0.70 -5.91
C ASP A 7 7.53 0.70 -6.85
N THR A 8 6.49 0.00 -6.41
CA THR A 8 5.17 -0.02 -7.03
C THR A 8 4.07 -0.01 -5.97
N ALA A 9 4.36 0.44 -4.75
CA ALA A 9 3.44 0.35 -3.63
C ALA A 9 2.29 1.37 -3.74
N LEU A 10 2.53 2.56 -4.31
CA LEU A 10 1.58 3.67 -4.30
C LEU A 10 1.37 4.25 -5.71
N GLY A 11 1.06 5.55 -5.82
CA GLY A 11 0.72 6.26 -7.06
C GLY A 11 1.89 6.51 -8.01
N ALA A 12 2.91 5.65 -8.00
CA ALA A 12 4.03 5.69 -8.93
C ALA A 12 4.60 4.31 -9.20
N VAL A 13 5.31 4.20 -10.32
CA VAL A 13 6.26 3.11 -10.60
C VAL A 13 7.64 3.73 -10.66
N SER A 14 8.54 3.27 -9.80
CA SER A 14 9.89 3.82 -9.69
C SER A 14 10.94 2.72 -9.68
N ALA A 15 12.09 3.00 -10.30
CA ALA A 15 13.28 2.18 -10.15
C ALA A 15 14.54 3.04 -10.08
N CYS A 16 15.53 2.53 -9.36
CA CYS A 16 16.83 3.17 -9.18
C CYS A 16 17.93 2.12 -9.12
N VAL A 17 19.09 2.41 -9.71
CA VAL A 17 20.32 1.70 -9.43
C VAL A 17 21.26 2.62 -8.69
N LEU A 18 21.67 2.19 -7.49
CA LEU A 18 22.59 2.92 -6.64
C LEU A 18 23.85 2.08 -6.42
N ASP A 19 25.02 2.72 -6.51
CA ASP A 19 26.27 2.10 -6.11
C ASP A 19 26.62 2.50 -4.68
N ASP A 20 26.69 1.49 -3.81
CA ASP A 20 27.02 1.59 -2.39
C ASP A 20 28.31 2.41 -2.14
N GLU A 21 29.32 2.27 -3.00
CA GLU A 21 30.58 3.01 -2.84
C GLU A 21 30.42 4.52 -3.06
N SER A 22 29.54 4.90 -3.99
CA SER A 22 29.32 6.31 -4.34
C SER A 22 28.26 6.98 -3.46
N GLY A 23 27.32 6.21 -2.92
CA GLY A 23 26.14 6.71 -2.20
C GLY A 23 25.11 7.46 -3.06
N VAL A 24 25.34 7.55 -4.38
CA VAL A 24 24.54 8.33 -5.34
C VAL A 24 23.91 7.39 -6.37
N PRO A 25 22.67 7.64 -6.83
CA PRO A 25 22.05 6.86 -7.90
C PRO A 25 22.82 7.01 -9.23
N GLU A 26 23.22 5.89 -9.84
CA GLU A 26 23.76 5.87 -11.21
C GLU A 26 22.67 6.16 -12.24
N ALA A 27 21.47 5.64 -12.00
CA ALA A 27 20.31 5.86 -12.83
C ALA A 27 19.04 5.73 -11.99
N GLN A 28 18.06 6.58 -12.24
CA GLN A 28 16.74 6.47 -11.65
C GLN A 28 15.66 6.94 -12.62
N GLU A 29 14.44 6.46 -12.40
CA GLU A 29 13.25 6.92 -13.09
C GLU A 29 12.03 6.68 -12.19
N SER A 30 11.08 7.62 -12.20
CA SER A 30 9.80 7.51 -11.52
C SER A 30 8.70 8.03 -12.44
N LEU A 31 7.62 7.27 -12.55
CA LEU A 31 6.43 7.62 -13.33
C LEU A 31 5.22 7.66 -12.42
N ALA A 32 4.65 8.85 -12.23
CA ALA A 32 3.40 9.03 -11.49
C ALA A 32 2.25 8.36 -12.24
N MET A 33 1.60 7.38 -11.62
CA MET A 33 0.48 6.66 -12.22
C MET A 33 -0.37 5.91 -11.18
N GLU A 34 -1.69 5.97 -11.36
CA GLU A 34 -2.65 5.29 -10.49
C GLU A 34 -2.96 3.85 -10.93
N ARG A 35 -2.70 3.51 -12.19
CA ARG A 35 -3.00 2.21 -12.81
C ARG A 35 -2.02 1.91 -13.91
N GLY A 36 -1.85 0.61 -14.23
CA GLY A 36 -0.96 0.16 -15.30
C GLY A 36 0.45 -0.20 -14.84
N HIS A 37 0.65 -0.42 -13.53
CA HIS A 37 1.96 -0.70 -12.95
C HIS A 37 2.63 -1.93 -13.57
N ALA A 38 1.85 -2.96 -13.94
CA ALA A 38 2.37 -4.19 -14.54
C ALA A 38 2.98 -3.96 -15.93
N GLU A 39 2.33 -3.13 -16.74
CA GLU A 39 2.76 -2.80 -18.09
C GLU A 39 3.95 -1.83 -18.09
N ALA A 40 4.02 -0.93 -17.11
CA ALA A 40 5.06 0.10 -17.04
C ALA A 40 6.38 -0.37 -16.41
N LEU A 41 6.34 -1.31 -15.46
CA LEU A 41 7.50 -1.63 -14.61
C LEU A 41 8.70 -2.17 -15.39
N LEU A 42 8.52 -3.23 -16.20
CA LEU A 42 9.66 -3.84 -16.91
C LEU A 42 10.28 -2.88 -17.94
N PRO A 43 9.51 -2.14 -18.77
CA PRO A 43 10.06 -1.12 -19.65
C PRO A 43 10.81 -0.01 -18.90
N LEU A 44 10.35 0.39 -17.72
CA LEU A 44 11.05 1.37 -16.89
C LEU A 44 12.38 0.82 -16.39
N ILE A 45 12.40 -0.41 -15.86
CA ILE A 45 13.64 -1.06 -15.41
C ILE A 45 14.64 -1.17 -16.56
N ASP A 46 14.20 -1.53 -17.77
CA ASP A 46 15.07 -1.61 -18.95
C ASP A 46 15.73 -0.26 -19.27
N ARG A 47 14.97 0.86 -19.24
CA ARG A 47 15.52 2.22 -19.42
C ARG A 47 16.48 2.65 -18.33
N VAL A 48 16.25 2.25 -17.07
CA VAL A 48 17.18 2.50 -15.96
C VAL A 48 18.47 1.69 -16.18
N MET A 49 18.36 0.39 -16.44
CA MET A 49 19.50 -0.51 -16.61
C MET A 49 20.34 -0.18 -17.86
N ALA A 50 19.74 0.36 -18.92
CA ALA A 50 20.46 0.82 -20.10
C ALA A 50 21.46 1.96 -19.80
N ARG A 51 21.27 2.68 -18.69
CA ARG A 51 22.16 3.76 -18.22
C ARG A 51 23.21 3.28 -17.21
N VAL A 52 23.16 2.02 -16.81
CA VAL A 52 24.04 1.43 -15.79
C VAL A 52 25.17 0.67 -16.46
N ALA A 53 26.41 1.06 -16.18
CA ALA A 53 27.58 0.35 -16.70
C ALA A 53 27.60 -1.09 -16.20
N GLY A 54 27.71 -2.05 -17.13
CA GLY A 54 27.69 -3.49 -16.85
C GLY A 54 26.31 -4.14 -16.82
N GLY A 55 25.22 -3.36 -16.91
CA GLY A 55 23.85 -3.88 -16.99
C GLY A 55 23.45 -4.78 -15.80
N PHE A 56 22.54 -5.72 -16.03
CA PHE A 56 22.06 -6.65 -15.01
C PHE A 56 23.17 -7.48 -14.33
N PRO A 57 24.21 -7.97 -15.03
CA PRO A 57 25.32 -8.70 -14.40
C PRO A 57 26.13 -7.90 -13.37
N ALA A 58 26.03 -6.56 -13.36
CA ALA A 58 26.71 -5.72 -12.38
C ALA A 58 25.93 -5.58 -11.06
N LEU A 59 24.68 -6.05 -11.00
CA LEU A 59 23.87 -5.99 -9.79
C LEU A 59 24.34 -7.02 -8.76
N GLY A 60 24.42 -6.60 -7.50
CA GLY A 60 24.68 -7.49 -6.37
C GLY A 60 23.47 -7.73 -5.48
N ARG A 61 22.39 -6.95 -5.64
CA ARG A 61 21.16 -7.05 -4.84
C ARG A 61 19.97 -6.39 -5.54
N VAL A 62 18.76 -6.85 -5.22
CA VAL A 62 17.51 -6.15 -5.54
C VAL A 62 16.78 -5.77 -4.24
N ALA A 63 16.30 -4.53 -4.13
CA ALA A 63 15.39 -4.09 -3.09
C ALA A 63 14.01 -3.80 -3.69
N VAL A 64 12.96 -4.16 -2.97
CA VAL A 64 11.58 -3.91 -3.44
C VAL A 64 10.69 -3.49 -2.29
N THR A 65 9.81 -2.52 -2.51
CA THR A 65 8.82 -2.17 -1.49
C THR A 65 7.83 -3.32 -1.27
N VAL A 66 7.60 -3.66 -0.01
CA VAL A 66 6.68 -4.74 0.39
C VAL A 66 5.38 -4.22 0.99
N GLY A 67 5.23 -2.91 1.13
CA GLY A 67 4.03 -2.28 1.63
C GLY A 67 4.21 -1.69 3.03
N PRO A 68 3.12 -1.18 3.61
CA PRO A 68 1.75 -1.14 3.09
C PRO A 68 1.57 -0.32 1.81
N GLY A 69 0.59 -0.69 0.98
CA GLY A 69 0.32 -0.07 -0.32
C GLY A 69 -0.79 -0.79 -1.11
N SER A 70 -0.89 -0.49 -2.41
CA SER A 70 -1.80 -1.12 -3.36
C SER A 70 -1.55 -2.63 -3.47
N PHE A 71 -2.57 -3.45 -3.21
CA PHE A 71 -2.47 -4.91 -3.27
C PHE A 71 -1.91 -5.41 -4.61
N THR A 72 -2.39 -4.86 -5.73
CA THR A 72 -1.93 -5.21 -7.07
C THR A 72 -0.51 -4.71 -7.30
N GLY A 73 -0.22 -3.46 -6.93
CA GLY A 73 1.09 -2.83 -7.10
C GLY A 73 2.19 -3.61 -6.38
N LEU A 74 1.98 -3.97 -5.12
CA LEU A 74 2.94 -4.76 -4.33
C LEU A 74 3.26 -6.11 -4.98
N ARG A 75 2.26 -6.81 -5.52
CA ARG A 75 2.48 -8.11 -6.17
C ARG A 75 3.26 -7.99 -7.48
N VAL A 76 3.03 -6.92 -8.24
CA VAL A 76 3.78 -6.63 -9.47
C VAL A 76 5.25 -6.41 -9.15
N GLY A 77 5.56 -5.50 -8.21
CA GLY A 77 6.93 -5.19 -7.83
C GLY A 77 7.66 -6.40 -7.25
N VAL A 78 7.06 -7.09 -6.28
CA VAL A 78 7.64 -8.28 -5.64
C VAL A 78 7.88 -9.41 -6.65
N ALA A 79 6.95 -9.63 -7.58
CA ALA A 79 7.14 -10.66 -8.60
C ALA A 79 8.31 -10.32 -9.54
N ALA A 80 8.40 -9.07 -10.00
CA ALA A 80 9.51 -8.62 -10.84
C ALA A 80 10.85 -8.71 -10.10
N ALA A 81 10.93 -8.23 -8.87
CA ALA A 81 12.15 -8.26 -8.06
C ALA A 81 12.64 -9.69 -7.83
N ARG A 82 11.74 -10.63 -7.50
CA ARG A 82 12.08 -12.05 -7.35
C ARG A 82 12.54 -12.68 -8.66
N ALA A 83 11.92 -12.33 -9.78
CA ALA A 83 12.33 -12.82 -11.09
C ALA A 83 13.73 -12.34 -11.48
N ILE A 84 14.04 -11.06 -11.25
CA ILE A 84 15.37 -10.47 -11.49
C ILE A 84 16.41 -11.10 -10.56
N GLY A 85 16.11 -11.21 -9.26
CA GLY A 85 17.00 -11.84 -8.30
C GLY A 85 17.30 -13.29 -8.64
N LEU A 86 16.29 -14.05 -9.08
CA LEU A 86 16.47 -15.42 -9.57
C LEU A 86 17.34 -15.47 -10.83
N ALA A 87 17.08 -14.61 -11.81
CA ALA A 87 17.81 -14.59 -13.08
C ALA A 87 19.28 -14.17 -12.92
N CYS A 88 19.57 -13.29 -11.97
CA CYS A 88 20.93 -12.80 -11.70
C CYS A 88 21.62 -13.58 -10.56
N GLU A 89 20.94 -14.53 -9.92
CA GLU A 89 21.43 -15.28 -8.76
C GLU A 89 21.87 -14.38 -7.57
N ILE A 90 21.11 -13.31 -7.31
CA ILE A 90 21.40 -12.31 -6.26
C ILE A 90 20.28 -12.23 -5.21
N PRO A 91 20.60 -11.83 -3.96
CA PRO A 91 19.60 -11.65 -2.92
C PRO A 91 18.59 -10.57 -3.28
N VAL A 92 17.36 -10.79 -2.81
CA VAL A 92 16.27 -9.82 -2.91
C VAL A 92 15.79 -9.50 -1.51
N VAL A 93 15.68 -8.21 -1.18
CA VAL A 93 15.21 -7.72 0.12
C VAL A 93 13.90 -6.97 -0.02
N GLY A 94 13.02 -7.14 0.96
CA GLY A 94 11.81 -6.35 1.13
C GLY A 94 12.09 -5.08 1.94
N VAL A 95 11.53 -3.95 1.49
CA VAL A 95 11.62 -2.66 2.17
C VAL A 95 10.21 -2.20 2.55
N SER A 96 9.99 -1.88 3.83
CA SER A 96 8.72 -1.30 4.27
C SER A 96 8.51 0.06 3.58
N THR A 97 7.34 0.25 2.98
CA THR A 97 6.96 1.54 2.39
C THR A 97 6.98 2.64 3.44
N LEU A 98 6.56 2.33 4.68
CA LEU A 98 6.58 3.30 5.78
C LEU A 98 8.01 3.66 6.18
N ALA A 99 8.92 2.68 6.24
CA ALA A 99 10.33 2.95 6.50
C ALA A 99 10.94 3.84 5.40
N ALA A 100 10.64 3.56 4.12
CA ALA A 100 11.15 4.37 3.01
C ALA A 100 10.70 5.85 3.07
N PHE A 101 9.49 6.12 3.57
CA PHE A 101 9.02 7.50 3.82
C PHE A 101 9.74 8.17 4.99
N ALA A 102 9.99 7.45 6.08
CA ALA A 102 10.61 8.01 7.28
C ALA A 102 12.13 8.21 7.14
N ALA A 103 12.80 7.38 6.33
CA ALA A 103 14.25 7.40 6.15
C ALA A 103 14.85 8.81 5.87
N PRO A 104 14.35 9.61 4.90
CA PRO A 104 14.87 10.96 4.69
C PRO A 104 14.73 11.86 5.93
N LEU A 105 13.62 11.76 6.65
CA LEU A 105 13.34 12.62 7.81
C LEU A 105 14.17 12.24 9.03
N ILE A 106 14.44 10.95 9.23
CA ILE A 106 15.31 10.46 10.32
C ILE A 106 16.74 10.96 10.13
N ILE A 107 17.21 10.93 8.87
CA ILE A 107 18.55 11.41 8.51
C ILE A 107 18.74 12.91 8.74
N GLU A 108 17.68 13.72 8.65
CA GLU A 108 17.75 15.14 9.00
C GLU A 108 18.00 15.37 10.51
N GLN A 109 17.86 14.33 11.35
CA GLN A 109 18.10 14.35 12.80
C GLN A 109 17.35 15.49 13.53
N GLN A 110 16.13 15.78 13.09
CA GLN A 110 15.27 16.76 13.75
C GLN A 110 14.71 16.19 15.08
N PRO A 111 14.52 17.03 16.11
CA PRO A 111 13.95 16.58 17.37
C PRO A 111 12.49 16.16 17.21
N GLY A 112 12.05 15.20 18.03
CA GLY A 112 10.66 14.74 18.07
C GLY A 112 10.43 13.44 17.33
N LEU A 113 9.15 13.10 17.13
CA LEU A 113 8.77 11.88 16.43
C LEU A 113 8.68 12.11 14.92
N THR A 114 9.06 11.11 14.15
CA THR A 114 8.73 11.02 12.72
C THR A 114 7.60 10.02 12.55
N ALA A 115 6.41 10.52 12.21
CA ALA A 115 5.25 9.71 11.91
C ALA A 115 5.06 9.56 10.41
N VAL A 116 4.73 8.36 9.97
CA VAL A 116 4.34 8.10 8.59
C VAL A 116 2.88 7.68 8.57
N ALA A 117 2.10 8.34 7.73
CA ALA A 117 0.69 8.05 7.53
C ALA A 117 0.38 7.94 6.03
N ILE A 118 -0.09 6.78 5.60
CA ILE A 118 -0.59 6.54 4.24
C ILE A 118 -2.10 6.34 4.33
N ASP A 119 -2.87 7.05 3.49
CA ASP A 119 -4.34 6.92 3.47
C ASP A 119 -4.77 5.47 3.14
N ALA A 120 -5.47 4.83 4.09
CA ALA A 120 -6.01 3.48 3.98
C ALA A 120 -7.53 3.48 3.70
N ARG A 121 -8.10 4.65 3.34
CA ARG A 121 -9.52 4.93 3.09
C ARG A 121 -10.40 4.81 4.33
N HIS A 122 -11.62 5.33 4.23
CA HIS A 122 -12.64 5.32 5.29
C HIS A 122 -12.16 5.89 6.63
N GLY A 123 -11.33 6.94 6.59
CA GLY A 123 -10.78 7.59 7.78
C GLY A 123 -9.67 6.78 8.48
N ASN A 124 -9.18 5.71 7.86
CA ASN A 124 -8.05 4.92 8.36
C ASN A 124 -6.75 5.33 7.69
N VAL A 125 -5.65 5.10 8.40
CA VAL A 125 -4.29 5.27 7.92
C VAL A 125 -3.50 4.00 8.16
N TYR A 126 -2.62 3.64 7.22
CA TYR A 126 -1.47 2.81 7.53
C TYR A 126 -0.44 3.70 8.21
N PHE A 127 -0.02 3.31 9.40
CA PHE A 127 0.65 4.21 10.32
C PHE A 127 1.75 3.52 11.12
N THR A 128 2.83 4.27 11.34
CA THR A 128 3.95 3.94 12.23
C THR A 128 4.56 5.26 12.73
N ALA A 129 5.34 5.20 13.81
CA ALA A 129 6.11 6.33 14.29
C ALA A 129 7.51 5.89 14.72
N PHE A 130 8.49 6.74 14.44
CA PHE A 130 9.90 6.52 14.75
C PHE A 130 10.40 7.61 15.69
N GLY A 131 11.33 7.24 16.56
CA GLY A 131 12.09 8.17 17.38
C GLY A 131 13.14 8.91 16.55
N PRO A 132 13.82 9.91 17.14
CA PRO A 132 14.93 10.62 16.50
C PRO A 132 16.10 9.71 16.10
N ASP A 133 16.24 8.57 16.78
CA ASP A 133 17.25 7.54 16.52
C ASP A 133 16.83 6.54 15.43
N GLY A 134 15.69 6.76 14.78
CA GLY A 134 15.15 5.88 13.75
C GLY A 134 14.50 4.61 14.27
N ARG A 135 14.46 4.38 15.59
CA ARG A 135 13.79 3.22 16.17
C ARG A 135 12.29 3.35 16.06
N ALA A 136 11.62 2.27 15.66
CA ALA A 136 10.17 2.22 15.67
C ALA A 136 9.65 2.32 17.11
N ILE A 137 8.91 3.39 17.40
CA ILE A 137 8.22 3.60 18.68
C ILE A 137 6.83 2.95 18.63
N LEU A 138 6.21 2.96 17.45
CA LEU A 138 4.94 2.31 17.19
C LEU A 138 5.11 1.36 16.01
N SER A 139 4.76 0.09 16.18
CA SER A 139 4.78 -0.88 15.08
C SER A 139 3.78 -0.50 13.98
N PRO A 140 4.07 -0.85 12.70
CA PRO A 140 3.14 -0.66 11.60
C PRO A 140 1.80 -1.30 11.86
N ARG A 141 0.74 -0.53 11.60
CA ARG A 141 -0.64 -1.00 11.69
C ARG A 141 -1.57 -0.19 10.79
N ILE A 142 -2.79 -0.68 10.62
CA ILE A 142 -3.92 0.11 10.13
C ILE A 142 -4.73 0.57 11.34
N ALA A 143 -5.12 1.85 11.38
CA ALA A 143 -5.96 2.38 12.45
C ALA A 143 -6.76 3.61 11.97
N PRO A 144 -7.89 3.95 12.62
CA PRO A 144 -8.53 5.25 12.43
C PRO A 144 -7.54 6.39 12.73
N ALA A 145 -7.55 7.45 11.94
CA ALA A 145 -6.61 8.57 12.10
C ALA A 145 -6.64 9.18 13.51
N ARG A 146 -7.82 9.25 14.12
CA ARG A 146 -8.02 9.71 15.51
C ARG A 146 -7.28 8.84 16.54
N GLU A 147 -7.27 7.53 16.34
CA GLU A 147 -6.59 6.59 17.24
C GLU A 147 -5.07 6.62 17.03
N ALA A 148 -4.63 6.71 15.77
CA ALA A 148 -3.24 6.93 15.43
C ALA A 148 -2.71 8.22 16.08
N ALA A 149 -3.45 9.33 15.98
CA ALA A 149 -3.10 10.61 16.60
C ALA A 149 -2.92 10.50 18.12
N ARG A 150 -3.86 9.83 18.82
CA ARG A 150 -3.75 9.61 20.28
C ARG A 150 -2.50 8.81 20.67
N SER A 151 -2.02 7.95 19.78
CA SER A 151 -0.87 7.08 20.06
C SER A 151 0.48 7.81 19.92
N LEU A 152 0.51 8.98 19.28
CA LEU A 152 1.73 9.80 19.17
C LEU A 152 2.14 10.43 20.50
N GLY A 153 1.20 10.57 21.44
CA GLY A 153 1.46 11.21 22.72
C GLY A 153 1.70 12.72 22.59
N ALA A 154 2.55 13.25 23.46
CA ALA A 154 2.88 14.67 23.54
C ALA A 154 4.28 14.95 22.98
N GLY A 155 4.46 16.15 22.44
CA GLY A 155 5.71 16.62 21.85
C GLY A 155 5.60 16.92 20.36
N PRO A 156 6.67 17.45 19.76
CA PRO A 156 6.71 17.72 18.33
C PRO A 156 6.71 16.42 17.52
N VAL A 157 5.87 16.37 16.48
CA VAL A 157 5.83 15.28 15.51
C VAL A 157 5.86 15.84 14.09
N ARG A 158 6.74 15.28 13.26
CA ARG A 158 6.75 15.49 11.81
C ARG A 158 6.01 14.35 11.14
N ILE A 159 5.06 14.67 10.26
CA ILE A 159 4.17 13.69 9.64
C ILE A 159 4.36 13.72 8.13
N VAL A 160 4.56 12.54 7.52
CA VAL A 160 4.75 12.39 6.08
C VAL A 160 3.84 11.31 5.49
N GLY A 161 3.57 11.41 4.19
CA GLY A 161 2.73 10.48 3.42
C GLY A 161 1.32 11.00 3.15
N SER A 162 0.56 10.29 2.31
CA SER A 162 -0.76 10.74 1.84
C SER A 162 -1.81 10.90 2.93
N GLY A 163 -1.64 10.22 4.07
CA GLY A 163 -2.49 10.33 5.24
C GLY A 163 -2.07 11.43 6.22
N ALA A 164 -0.96 12.14 5.96
CA ALA A 164 -0.43 13.15 6.86
C ALA A 164 -1.42 14.28 7.19
N PRO A 165 -2.18 14.85 6.22
CA PRO A 165 -3.17 15.89 6.54
C PRO A 165 -4.27 15.40 7.48
N MET A 166 -4.73 14.16 7.30
CA MET A 166 -5.76 13.55 8.13
C MET A 166 -5.24 13.31 9.55
N LEU A 167 -4.03 12.76 9.67
CA LEU A 167 -3.41 12.51 10.97
C LEU A 167 -3.07 13.81 11.71
N ALA A 168 -2.55 14.82 11.02
CA ALA A 168 -2.22 16.12 11.59
C ALA A 168 -3.46 16.84 12.13
N ALA A 169 -4.58 16.79 11.41
CA ALA A 169 -5.84 17.38 11.87
C ALA A 169 -6.33 16.75 13.18
N GLU A 170 -6.26 15.42 13.29
CA GLU A 170 -6.62 14.69 14.52
C GLU A 170 -5.61 14.91 15.65
N ALA A 171 -4.32 15.01 15.33
CA ALA A 171 -3.25 15.31 16.29
C ALA A 171 -3.44 16.72 16.90
N ALA A 172 -3.74 17.72 16.06
CA ALA A 172 -4.04 19.08 16.51
C ALA A 172 -5.29 19.11 17.41
N ALA A 173 -6.32 18.32 17.10
CA ALA A 173 -7.54 18.24 17.91
C ALA A 173 -7.31 17.66 19.32
N VAL A 174 -6.23 16.88 19.54
CA VAL A 174 -5.84 16.35 20.85
C VAL A 174 -4.67 17.11 21.49
N GLY A 175 -4.22 18.21 20.87
CA GLY A 175 -3.18 19.09 21.41
C GLY A 175 -1.74 18.65 21.14
N THR A 176 -1.51 17.75 20.18
CA THR A 176 -0.17 17.36 19.73
C THR A 176 0.34 18.37 18.70
N ASP A 177 1.59 18.81 18.86
CA ASP A 177 2.25 19.75 17.93
C ASP A 177 2.74 18.99 16.69
N ALA A 178 1.97 19.10 15.61
CA ALA A 178 2.17 18.30 14.40
C ALA A 178 2.52 19.19 13.19
N GLU A 179 3.65 18.90 12.57
CA GLU A 179 4.11 19.50 11.32
C GLU A 179 3.94 18.50 10.17
N ILE A 180 3.33 18.93 9.06
CA ILE A 180 3.26 18.12 7.85
C ILE A 180 4.50 18.39 7.00
N VAL A 181 5.18 17.33 6.59
CA VAL A 181 6.24 17.41 5.57
C VAL A 181 5.58 17.27 4.20
N ASP A 182 5.36 18.42 3.55
CA ASP A 182 4.68 18.52 2.26
C ASP A 182 5.50 17.93 1.10
N GLY A 183 4.81 17.62 -0.01
CA GLY A 183 5.44 17.27 -1.29
C GLY A 183 5.82 15.79 -1.47
N ILE A 184 5.64 14.94 -0.46
CA ILE A 184 6.05 13.53 -0.51
C ILE A 184 4.82 12.61 -0.54
N ALA A 185 4.30 12.34 -1.74
CA ALA A 185 3.13 11.47 -1.94
C ALA A 185 3.49 9.98 -2.13
N VAL A 186 4.74 9.71 -2.52
CA VAL A 186 5.30 8.37 -2.76
C VAL A 186 6.70 8.31 -2.14
N PRO A 187 7.20 7.13 -1.73
CA PRO A 187 8.55 7.03 -1.19
C PRO A 187 9.58 7.39 -2.26
N ASP A 188 10.66 8.07 -1.85
CA ASP A 188 11.80 8.30 -2.73
C ASP A 188 12.53 6.97 -2.98
N ILE A 189 12.67 6.62 -4.26
CA ILE A 189 13.28 5.37 -4.70
C ILE A 189 14.76 5.25 -4.30
N VAL A 190 15.47 6.37 -4.12
CA VAL A 190 16.84 6.37 -3.59
C VAL A 190 16.86 5.89 -2.14
N PHE A 191 15.88 6.30 -1.33
CA PHE A 191 15.79 5.84 0.05
C PHE A 191 15.33 4.39 0.15
N VAL A 192 14.51 3.90 -0.79
CA VAL A 192 14.26 2.44 -0.93
C VAL A 192 15.57 1.69 -1.19
N ALA A 193 16.45 2.22 -2.06
CA ALA A 193 17.77 1.62 -2.31
C ALA A 193 18.67 1.65 -1.06
N LYS A 194 18.77 2.79 -0.37
CA LYS A 194 19.60 2.94 0.83
C LYS A 194 19.16 2.03 1.97
N VAL A 195 17.85 2.00 2.27
CA VAL A 195 17.29 1.08 3.26
C VAL A 195 17.51 -0.38 2.83
N GLY A 196 17.36 -0.66 1.53
CA GLY A 196 17.63 -1.98 0.96
C GLY A 196 19.10 -2.43 1.03
N LEU A 197 20.08 -1.52 1.03
CA LEU A 197 21.50 -1.87 1.22
C LEU A 197 21.76 -2.40 2.64
N LEU A 198 21.11 -1.80 3.63
CA LEU A 198 21.25 -2.15 5.04
C LEU A 198 20.45 -3.39 5.45
N ALA A 199 19.38 -3.70 4.72
CA ALA A 199 18.49 -4.82 5.04
C ALA A 199 19.25 -6.16 5.05
N ASP A 200 18.97 -7.00 6.06
CA ASP A 200 19.44 -8.38 6.08
C ASP A 200 18.52 -9.25 5.19
N PRO A 201 19.04 -9.90 4.13
CA PRO A 201 18.25 -10.80 3.28
C PRO A 201 17.50 -11.91 4.01
N LEU A 202 17.95 -12.34 5.18
CA LEU A 202 17.29 -13.38 5.97
C LEU A 202 16.11 -12.84 6.79
N LEU A 203 16.19 -11.58 7.22
CA LEU A 203 15.18 -10.95 8.08
C LEU A 203 14.19 -10.09 7.29
N SER A 204 14.53 -9.70 6.07
CA SER A 204 13.74 -8.81 5.22
C SER A 204 13.35 -9.49 3.91
N PRO A 205 12.54 -10.57 3.92
CA PRO A 205 12.16 -11.25 2.71
C PRO A 205 11.29 -10.35 1.80
N PRO A 206 11.34 -10.51 0.47
CA PRO A 206 10.51 -9.75 -0.47
C PRO A 206 9.10 -10.33 -0.48
N ARG A 207 8.35 -10.11 0.60
CA ARG A 207 7.02 -10.67 0.82
C ARG A 207 6.07 -9.56 1.25
N PRO A 208 4.90 -9.41 0.60
CA PRO A 208 4.01 -8.29 0.89
C PRO A 208 3.57 -8.24 2.36
N LEU A 209 3.68 -7.06 2.97
CA LEU A 209 3.14 -6.69 4.27
C LEU A 209 1.70 -6.20 4.09
N TYR A 210 0.74 -7.10 4.26
CA TYR A 210 -0.68 -6.77 4.21
C TYR A 210 -1.19 -6.42 5.61
N LEU A 211 -1.33 -5.13 5.89
CA LEU A 211 -1.91 -4.64 7.15
C LEU A 211 -3.45 -4.63 7.14
N LYS A 212 -4.06 -4.78 5.97
CA LYS A 212 -5.51 -4.89 5.80
C LYS A 212 -5.85 -6.27 5.23
N ALA A 213 -6.85 -6.94 5.80
CA ALA A 213 -7.38 -8.16 5.22
C ALA A 213 -7.94 -7.90 3.80
N PRO A 214 -7.88 -8.87 2.89
CA PRO A 214 -8.53 -8.75 1.59
C PRO A 214 -10.03 -8.52 1.75
N ASP A 215 -10.59 -7.54 1.03
CA ASP A 215 -12.04 -7.26 1.07
C ASP A 215 -12.89 -8.38 0.43
N ALA A 216 -12.26 -9.34 -0.26
CA ALA A 216 -12.92 -10.46 -0.92
C ALA A 216 -13.24 -11.58 0.08
N LYS A 217 -14.53 -11.88 0.27
CA LYS A 217 -14.99 -13.07 1.01
C LYS A 217 -14.92 -14.32 0.13
N PRO A 218 -14.45 -15.47 0.64
CA PRO A 218 -14.49 -16.73 -0.09
C PRO A 218 -15.92 -17.03 -0.55
N GLN A 219 -16.11 -17.46 -1.79
CA GLN A 219 -17.40 -17.98 -2.22
C GLN A 219 -17.69 -19.27 -1.44
N GLU A 220 -18.81 -19.30 -0.72
CA GLU A 220 -19.31 -20.54 -0.14
C GLU A 220 -19.49 -21.57 -1.26
N THR A 221 -18.83 -22.72 -1.12
CA THR A 221 -18.93 -23.81 -2.06
C THR A 221 -20.35 -24.35 -1.98
N LYS A 222 -21.23 -23.94 -2.90
CA LYS A 222 -22.51 -24.61 -3.09
C LYS A 222 -22.19 -26.03 -3.55
N VAL A 223 -22.32 -26.99 -2.65
CA VAL A 223 -22.37 -28.41 -3.02
C VAL A 223 -23.51 -28.54 -4.02
N HIS A 224 -23.19 -28.71 -5.30
CA HIS A 224 -24.22 -29.08 -6.27
C HIS A 224 -24.71 -30.48 -5.91
N ASP A 225 -25.99 -30.58 -5.58
CA ASP A 225 -26.69 -31.85 -5.47
C ASP A 225 -26.49 -32.62 -6.78
N VAL A 226 -25.58 -33.59 -6.75
CA VAL A 226 -25.43 -34.54 -7.84
C VAL A 226 -26.71 -35.37 -7.86
N LYS A 227 -27.58 -35.08 -8.81
CA LYS A 227 -28.78 -35.89 -9.07
C LYS A 227 -28.32 -37.33 -9.34
N PRO A 228 -28.83 -38.34 -8.61
CA PRO A 228 -28.41 -39.71 -8.81
C PRO A 228 -28.74 -40.18 -10.24
N PRO A 229 -27.89 -41.02 -10.85
CA PRO A 229 -28.10 -41.50 -12.21
C PRO A 229 -29.38 -42.33 -12.28
N VAL A 230 -30.15 -42.11 -13.36
CA VAL A 230 -31.37 -42.87 -13.68
C VAL A 230 -30.97 -44.32 -13.99
N PRO A 231 -31.67 -45.34 -13.44
CA PRO A 231 -31.31 -46.73 -13.67
C PRO A 231 -31.61 -47.16 -15.12
N ALA A 232 -30.72 -47.99 -15.66
CA ALA A 232 -30.79 -48.53 -17.01
C ALA A 232 -32.00 -49.47 -17.19
N GLY A 233 -32.82 -49.20 -18.21
CA GLY A 233 -33.87 -50.10 -18.70
C GLY A 233 -33.50 -50.64 -20.07
N GLU A 234 -33.22 -51.95 -20.08
CA GLU A 234 -33.47 -52.96 -21.13
C GLU A 234 -33.30 -52.57 -22.62
N ASP A 235 -32.08 -52.85 -23.11
CA ASP A 235 -31.76 -53.81 -24.19
C ASP A 235 -32.78 -53.97 -25.33
N HIS A 236 -32.42 -53.53 -26.55
CA HIS A 236 -32.64 -54.25 -27.80
C HIS A 236 -31.57 -53.85 -28.82
N GLY A 237 -30.89 -54.88 -29.33
CA GLY A 237 -29.60 -54.75 -29.97
C GLY A 237 -29.63 -54.28 -31.42
N LEU A 238 -28.42 -54.08 -31.95
CA LEU A 238 -27.99 -54.53 -33.27
C LEU A 238 -26.50 -54.18 -33.46
N GLU A 239 -25.74 -55.24 -33.68
CA GLU A 239 -24.54 -55.41 -34.50
C GLU A 239 -23.34 -54.46 -34.38
N VAL A 240 -22.24 -55.10 -34.00
CA VAL A 240 -20.86 -54.66 -34.14
C VAL A 240 -20.45 -54.73 -35.62
N GLN A 241 -20.00 -53.62 -36.20
CA GLN A 241 -19.05 -53.64 -37.31
C GLN A 241 -17.87 -52.73 -36.99
N ALA A 242 -16.70 -53.35 -36.97
CA ALA A 242 -15.41 -52.69 -36.96
C ALA A 242 -15.11 -52.15 -38.36
N ALA A 243 -14.59 -50.92 -38.43
CA ALA A 243 -13.85 -50.44 -39.59
C ALA A 243 -12.74 -49.50 -39.10
N GLU A 244 -11.51 -49.89 -39.42
CA GLU A 244 -10.29 -49.11 -39.27
C GLU A 244 -10.29 -47.87 -40.18
N SER A 245 -9.37 -46.96 -39.86
CA SER A 245 -8.52 -46.19 -40.78
C SER A 245 -8.68 -44.66 -40.80
N LEU A 246 -7.50 -44.05 -40.62
CA LEU A 246 -6.95 -42.87 -41.29
C LEU A 246 -7.28 -41.45 -40.79
N ALA A 247 -6.16 -40.82 -40.39
CA ALA A 247 -5.72 -39.47 -40.76
C ALA A 247 -6.28 -38.24 -40.02
N THR A 248 -5.35 -37.58 -39.33
CA THR A 248 -5.32 -36.14 -39.01
C THR A 248 -5.56 -35.29 -40.27
N PRO A 249 -6.06 -34.06 -40.10
CA PRO A 249 -5.17 -32.94 -40.38
C PRO A 249 -5.20 -31.82 -39.33
N ALA A 250 -4.12 -31.06 -39.35
CA ALA A 250 -3.87 -29.84 -38.61
C ALA A 250 -4.94 -28.76 -38.83
N ILE A 251 -5.13 -27.91 -37.83
CA ILE A 251 -5.74 -26.60 -37.98
C ILE A 251 -4.71 -25.57 -37.53
N GLU A 252 -4.28 -24.76 -38.50
CA GLU A 252 -3.44 -23.59 -38.33
C GLU A 252 -4.20 -22.43 -37.67
N ASP A 253 -3.40 -21.72 -36.89
CA ASP A 253 -3.50 -20.36 -36.39
C ASP A 253 -3.97 -19.33 -37.43
N GLN A 254 -4.95 -18.49 -37.07
CA GLN A 254 -5.04 -17.07 -37.43
C GLN A 254 -6.05 -16.34 -36.54
N ALA A 255 -5.57 -15.48 -35.64
CA ALA A 255 -6.27 -14.26 -35.25
C ALA A 255 -5.32 -13.24 -34.62
N THR A 256 -4.62 -12.49 -35.48
CA THR A 256 -4.11 -11.16 -35.15
C THR A 256 -5.29 -10.22 -34.86
N ARG A 257 -5.28 -9.59 -33.68
CA ARG A 257 -6.14 -8.43 -33.41
C ARG A 257 -5.27 -7.30 -32.88
N ASP A 258 -5.10 -6.30 -33.74
CA ASP A 258 -4.57 -4.98 -33.42
C ASP A 258 -5.36 -4.35 -32.27
N LEU A 259 -4.64 -3.87 -31.25
CA LEU A 259 -5.15 -2.99 -30.21
C LEU A 259 -4.59 -1.58 -30.46
N PRO A 260 -5.42 -0.52 -30.37
CA PRO A 260 -4.99 0.84 -30.68
C PRO A 260 -4.12 1.41 -29.56
N THR A 261 -2.93 1.88 -29.93
CA THR A 261 -2.08 2.75 -29.10
C THR A 261 -2.79 4.06 -28.84
N ARG A 262 -2.99 4.39 -27.56
CA ARG A 262 -3.54 5.67 -27.12
C ARG A 262 -2.39 6.52 -26.61
N ASP A 263 -2.00 7.52 -27.39
CA ASP A 263 -1.05 8.55 -26.97
C ASP A 263 -1.62 9.32 -25.77
N LEU A 264 -0.94 9.25 -24.63
CA LEU A 264 -1.17 10.12 -23.48
C LEU A 264 -0.02 11.14 -23.43
N PRO A 265 -0.31 12.44 -23.22
CA PRO A 265 0.73 13.45 -23.14
C PRO A 265 1.56 13.28 -21.85
N ALA A 266 2.87 13.24 -22.00
CA ALA A 266 3.84 13.27 -20.90
C ALA A 266 3.91 14.68 -20.32
N GLU A 267 3.19 14.93 -19.23
CA GLU A 267 3.48 16.08 -18.37
C GLU A 267 4.65 15.71 -17.44
N ASN A 268 5.85 16.10 -17.85
CA ASN A 268 7.05 16.06 -17.02
C ASN A 268 6.85 16.99 -15.82
N LEU A 269 6.62 16.43 -14.64
CA LEU A 269 6.86 17.13 -13.39
C LEU A 269 8.38 17.26 -13.20
N PRO A 270 8.91 18.45 -12.87
CA PRO A 270 10.33 18.63 -12.67
C PRO A 270 10.79 17.82 -11.45
N ALA A 271 11.85 17.02 -11.64
CA ALA A 271 12.63 16.48 -10.54
C ALA A 271 13.26 17.67 -9.80
N GLU A 272 12.72 18.03 -8.64
CA GLU A 272 13.36 19.02 -7.78
C GLU A 272 14.67 18.41 -7.26
N ASN A 273 15.78 19.11 -7.54
CA ASN A 273 17.12 18.77 -7.10
C ASN A 273 17.18 18.86 -5.57
N PHE A 274 17.11 17.70 -4.89
CA PHE A 274 17.58 17.60 -3.51
C PHE A 274 19.12 17.64 -3.51
N PRO A 275 19.76 18.41 -2.60
CA PRO A 275 21.21 18.46 -2.52
C PRO A 275 21.76 17.08 -2.13
N ALA A 276 22.60 16.53 -3.01
CA ALA A 276 23.32 15.28 -2.83
C ALA A 276 24.51 15.47 -1.88
N GLU A 277 24.24 15.79 -0.62
CA GLU A 277 25.24 15.67 0.44
C GLU A 277 25.21 14.24 0.98
N ASN A 278 26.40 13.71 1.24
CA ASN A 278 26.65 12.33 1.67
C ASN A 278 25.98 12.08 3.04
N LEU A 279 24.70 11.71 3.02
CA LEU A 279 23.94 11.32 4.19
C LEU A 279 24.31 9.88 4.55
N ALA A 280 25.01 9.70 5.67
CA ALA A 280 25.59 8.43 6.09
C ALA A 280 24.51 7.35 6.23
N ILE A 281 24.64 6.28 5.46
CA ILE A 281 23.69 5.17 5.39
C ILE A 281 23.53 4.49 6.78
N GLU A 282 24.54 4.56 7.65
CA GLU A 282 24.58 3.94 8.98
C GLU A 282 23.40 4.32 9.90
N ASP A 283 22.90 5.56 9.79
CA ASP A 283 21.81 6.10 10.62
C ASP A 283 20.43 5.46 10.34
N LEU A 284 20.29 4.68 9.27
CA LEU A 284 19.04 4.03 8.89
C LEU A 284 18.90 2.60 9.43
N THR A 285 19.91 2.04 10.10
CA THR A 285 19.88 0.63 10.54
C THR A 285 18.71 0.33 11.47
N GLU A 286 18.37 1.28 12.35
CA GLU A 286 17.29 1.13 13.35
C GLU A 286 15.89 1.13 12.72
N ILE A 287 15.73 1.68 11.51
CA ILE A 287 14.45 1.71 10.79
C ILE A 287 14.03 0.34 10.26
N LEU A 288 14.99 -0.60 10.16
CA LEU A 288 14.79 -1.94 9.62
C LEU A 288 14.29 -2.94 10.67
N ALA A 289 14.38 -2.62 11.97
CA ALA A 289 13.94 -3.47 13.07
C ALA A 289 12.41 -3.54 13.23
N ILE A 290 11.67 -3.26 12.15
CA ILE A 290 10.21 -3.33 12.12
C ILE A 290 9.80 -4.81 12.11
N GLU A 291 9.46 -5.31 13.29
CA GLU A 291 8.90 -6.66 13.44
C GLU A 291 7.48 -6.72 12.82
N ASP A 292 7.21 -7.85 12.14
CA ASP A 292 5.88 -8.17 11.60
C ASP A 292 4.86 -8.18 12.76
N SER A 293 3.93 -7.22 12.77
CA SER A 293 2.73 -7.33 13.59
C SER A 293 1.98 -8.60 13.13
N PRO A 294 1.60 -9.53 14.04
CA PRO A 294 0.82 -10.70 13.62
C PRO A 294 -0.48 -10.24 12.93
N PRO A 295 -0.99 -11.02 11.96
CA PRO A 295 -2.26 -10.68 11.32
C PRO A 295 -3.34 -10.50 12.39
N VAL A 296 -4.12 -9.43 12.26
CA VAL A 296 -5.26 -9.15 13.14
C VAL A 296 -6.23 -10.33 13.04
N GLU A 297 -6.31 -11.15 14.09
CA GLU A 297 -7.39 -12.11 14.24
C GLU A 297 -8.70 -11.33 14.40
N ASP A 298 -9.73 -11.72 13.64
CA ASP A 298 -11.08 -11.17 13.77
C ASP A 298 -11.58 -11.41 15.21
N SER A 299 -11.42 -10.41 16.07
CA SER A 299 -12.18 -10.35 17.31
C SER A 299 -13.66 -10.20 16.92
N PRO A 300 -14.56 -11.08 17.38
CA PRO A 300 -15.96 -11.01 17.01
C PRO A 300 -16.51 -9.66 17.49
N VAL A 301 -17.07 -8.90 16.55
CA VAL A 301 -17.92 -7.75 16.85
C VAL A 301 -19.07 -8.31 17.68
N GLU A 302 -19.08 -8.03 18.99
CA GLU A 302 -20.27 -8.27 19.79
C GLU A 302 -21.40 -7.45 19.18
N ASP A 303 -22.39 -8.18 18.67
CA ASP A 303 -23.62 -7.67 18.12
C ASP A 303 -24.37 -6.97 19.25
N VAL A 304 -24.23 -5.65 19.35
CA VAL A 304 -25.02 -4.83 20.27
C VAL A 304 -26.44 -4.79 19.69
N THR A 305 -27.20 -5.84 19.95
CA THR A 305 -28.62 -5.90 19.65
C THR A 305 -29.32 -4.75 20.37
N ASN A 306 -30.05 -3.97 19.58
CA ASN A 306 -31.00 -2.94 20.00
C ASN A 306 -31.92 -3.43 21.12
N GLU A 307 -31.59 -3.08 22.37
CA GLU A 307 -32.55 -3.00 23.47
C GLU A 307 -32.35 -1.66 24.18
N ASN A 308 -32.76 -0.55 23.56
CA ASN A 308 -33.03 0.72 24.26
C ASN A 308 -33.86 1.72 23.43
N LEU A 309 -34.89 1.22 22.73
CA LEU A 309 -35.95 2.02 22.11
C LEU A 309 -37.31 1.60 22.69
N ALA A 310 -37.49 1.79 23.99
CA ALA A 310 -38.79 1.57 24.63
C ALA A 310 -39.08 2.51 25.83
N ASN A 311 -38.34 3.61 26.00
CA ASN A 311 -38.55 4.49 27.17
C ASN A 311 -38.53 6.01 26.90
N GLU A 312 -38.90 6.45 25.70
CA GLU A 312 -39.06 7.89 25.39
C GLU A 312 -40.35 8.23 24.61
N GLN A 313 -41.46 7.52 24.86
CA GLN A 313 -42.76 7.86 24.25
C GLN A 313 -43.92 8.06 25.24
N ASP A 314 -43.67 8.36 26.52
CA ASP A 314 -44.76 8.54 27.50
C ASP A 314 -44.78 9.87 28.27
N LEU A 315 -44.18 10.95 27.72
CA LEU A 315 -44.19 12.28 28.36
C LEU A 315 -44.66 13.45 27.48
N ALA A 316 -45.25 13.18 26.32
CA ALA A 316 -45.76 14.23 25.43
C ALA A 316 -47.24 14.03 25.06
N SER A 317 -48.13 13.96 26.04
CA SER A 317 -49.58 13.96 25.75
C SER A 317 -50.50 14.42 26.89
N LYS A 318 -50.11 15.44 27.67
CA LYS A 318 -51.05 16.19 28.51
C LYS A 318 -50.63 17.67 28.56
N ASP A 319 -51.22 18.46 27.66
CA ASP A 319 -51.82 19.76 27.97
C ASP A 319 -52.24 20.47 26.69
N ARG A 320 -53.52 20.32 26.35
CA ARG A 320 -54.27 21.23 25.48
C ARG A 320 -55.44 21.77 26.28
N VAL A 321 -55.41 23.05 26.63
CA VAL A 321 -56.61 23.88 26.85
C VAL A 321 -56.42 25.21 26.11
N ASN A 322 -57.51 25.65 25.49
CA ASN A 322 -57.71 26.59 24.39
C ASN A 322 -57.65 28.10 24.80
N PRO A 323 -57.65 29.06 23.84
CA PRO A 323 -57.25 30.46 23.99
C PRO A 323 -58.42 31.43 24.22
N GLN A 324 -58.13 32.62 24.78
CA GLN A 324 -58.88 33.87 24.58
C GLN A 324 -57.94 35.11 24.66
N ASP A 325 -58.23 36.06 23.78
CA ASP A 325 -57.60 37.35 23.38
C ASP A 325 -57.69 38.49 24.45
N PRO A 326 -57.28 39.78 24.24
CA PRO A 326 -56.10 40.44 23.61
C PRO A 326 -55.33 41.40 24.58
N SER A 327 -54.23 42.01 24.07
CA SER A 327 -53.39 43.18 24.51
C SER A 327 -54.02 44.27 25.44
N PRO A 328 -53.25 45.08 26.23
CA PRO A 328 -52.38 46.14 25.66
C PRO A 328 -51.05 46.48 26.43
N LEU A 329 -50.19 47.22 25.71
CA LEU A 329 -48.97 47.94 26.17
C LEU A 329 -49.19 48.81 27.43
N PRO A 330 -48.09 49.21 28.10
CA PRO A 330 -47.77 50.64 28.02
C PRO A 330 -46.27 50.97 27.89
N LEU A 331 -46.04 52.11 27.23
CA LEU A 331 -44.83 52.94 27.29
C LEU A 331 -44.50 53.33 28.74
N THR A 332 -43.21 53.49 29.06
CA THR A 332 -42.59 54.81 29.32
C THR A 332 -41.13 54.68 29.73
N ALA A 333 -40.31 55.59 29.19
CA ALA A 333 -38.94 55.90 29.59
C ALA A 333 -38.94 56.70 30.93
N PRO A 334 -37.76 57.05 31.48
CA PRO A 334 -36.96 58.15 30.94
C PRO A 334 -35.54 57.77 30.50
#